data_AF-A0A7W5FEE8-F1
#
_entry.id   AF-A0A7W5FEE8-F1
#
_cell.length_a   1.000
_cell.length_b   1.000
_cell.length_c   1.000
_cell.angle_alpha   90.00
_cell.angle_beta   90.00
_cell.angle_gamma   90.00
#
_symmetry.space_group_name_H-M   'P 1'
#
loop_
_entity.id
_entity.type
_entity.pdbx_description
1 polymer ?
#
loop_
_entity_poly.entity_id
_entity_poly.type
_entity_poly.pdbx_seq_one_letter_code
_entity_poly.pdbx_strand_id
1 'polypeptide(L)'
;MSDLSGAFGLRSVTPPTVEVDFGAGPQTMIASMTVLNLINRVPTDGPVDFAALDAFPQARNILWSGADRGLAEALRTRPRIRFLEWRDPVGDIDLASTAVATLRLHGCGGLHGLRLPAMETLLLAGRSPALRVDLPDAGYDVSLRWFPDEPDEGLPGGLHRVRNAEPGVRLPGGLHRVRDLWLRVGAGVSASVLSGLTELAELRLDFDDPPGRLEDPHLLAACCRLRTISLSGAYALGPDDLPDLPELRRLELHGIRRGVARALRDHYRGSGVQVRVRGDVSDAWLARHLGNPFRDWVEDSEAAAEEAGSAYARALAAAEGITPSAPDLLLRAERALRRFVADFNGIDQRYGVIDTAEREQVWDAYRGLAARFHVPVDEEPSEWFDDGREF
;
A
#
# COMPACT_ATOMS: atom_id res chain seq x y z
N MET A 1 55.02 -26.37 3.96
CA MET A 1 53.71 -25.78 3.59
C MET A 1 52.65 -26.75 4.09
N SER A 2 51.57 -26.22 4.68
CA SER A 2 50.59 -26.91 5.57
C SER A 2 51.11 -27.02 7.01
N ASP A 3 50.43 -26.59 8.07
CA ASP A 3 48.98 -26.43 8.31
C ASP A 3 48.68 -25.16 9.13
N LEU A 4 47.69 -24.39 8.67
CA LEU A 4 46.98 -23.37 9.44
C LEU A 4 45.51 -23.76 9.46
N SER A 5 45.11 -24.60 10.43
CA SER A 5 43.71 -24.77 10.82
C SER A 5 43.51 -24.20 12.22
N GLY A 6 43.36 -22.88 12.28
CA GLY A 6 42.86 -22.18 13.45
C GLY A 6 41.35 -22.30 13.50
N ALA A 7 40.85 -23.03 14.50
CA ALA A 7 39.43 -23.20 14.76
C ALA A 7 38.79 -21.87 15.19
N PHE A 8 38.05 -21.23 14.27
CA PHE A 8 37.07 -20.20 14.63
C PHE A 8 35.80 -20.89 15.15
N GLY A 9 35.78 -21.18 16.44
CA GLY A 9 34.55 -21.54 17.13
C GLY A 9 33.63 -20.34 17.22
N LEU A 10 32.69 -20.22 16.28
CA LEU A 10 31.55 -19.32 16.39
C LEU A 10 30.68 -19.81 17.55
N ARG A 11 30.91 -19.28 18.76
CA ARG A 11 29.98 -19.42 19.88
C ARG A 11 28.69 -18.71 19.50
N SER A 12 27.64 -19.48 19.20
CA SER A 12 26.27 -18.99 19.16
C SER A 12 25.94 -18.42 20.54
N VAL A 13 25.92 -17.09 20.66
CA VAL A 13 25.47 -16.40 21.87
C VAL A 13 23.96 -16.26 21.72
N THR A 14 23.20 -17.06 22.48
CA THR A 14 21.75 -16.87 22.59
C THR A 14 21.50 -15.46 23.12
N PRO A 15 20.68 -14.65 22.44
CA PRO A 15 20.40 -13.29 22.88
C PRO A 15 19.71 -13.30 24.26
N PRO A 16 20.00 -12.31 25.12
CA PRO A 16 19.39 -12.24 26.44
C PRO A 16 17.87 -12.09 26.32
N THR A 17 17.13 -12.91 27.06
CA THR A 17 15.67 -12.85 27.17
C THR A 17 15.23 -12.15 28.45
N VAL A 18 14.01 -11.62 28.43
CA VAL A 18 13.33 -11.00 29.56
C VAL A 18 11.92 -11.58 29.65
N GLU A 19 11.44 -11.80 30.87
CA GLU A 19 10.04 -12.09 31.16
C GLU A 19 9.30 -10.77 31.35
N VAL A 20 8.21 -10.59 30.62
CA VAL A 20 7.37 -9.39 30.67
C VAL A 20 5.90 -9.77 30.67
N ASP A 21 5.05 -8.93 31.25
CA ASP A 21 3.59 -9.10 31.20
C ASP A 21 2.97 -7.75 30.86
N PHE A 22 2.24 -7.69 29.76
CA PHE A 22 1.50 -6.49 29.33
C PHE A 22 0.03 -6.51 29.81
N GLY A 23 -0.33 -7.43 30.70
CA GLY A 23 -1.67 -7.68 31.22
C GLY A 23 -2.34 -8.96 30.68
N ALA A 24 -1.73 -9.63 29.70
CA ALA A 24 -2.24 -10.88 29.10
C ALA A 24 -1.56 -12.15 29.65
N GLY A 25 -0.76 -12.00 30.71
CA GLY A 25 0.05 -13.05 31.30
C GLY A 25 1.53 -12.97 30.86
N PRO A 26 2.43 -13.66 31.58
CA PRO A 26 3.87 -13.60 31.34
C PRO A 26 4.27 -14.11 29.94
N GLN A 27 5.24 -13.42 29.33
CA GLN A 27 5.81 -13.74 28.02
C GLN A 27 7.33 -13.60 28.06
N THR A 28 8.03 -14.57 27.47
CA THR A 28 9.48 -14.49 27.22
C THR A 28 9.73 -13.74 25.91
N MET A 29 10.55 -12.67 25.96
CA MET A 29 10.92 -11.88 24.79
C MET A 29 12.42 -11.57 24.75
N ILE A 30 12.94 -11.20 23.59
CA ILE A 30 14.35 -10.82 23.42
C ILE A 30 14.54 -9.37 23.88
N ALA A 31 15.42 -9.12 24.85
CA ALA A 31 15.62 -7.79 25.44
C ALA A 31 16.18 -6.75 24.45
N SER A 32 16.88 -7.21 23.41
CA SER A 32 17.48 -6.36 22.37
C SER A 32 16.55 -6.08 21.19
N MET A 33 15.26 -6.40 21.28
CA MET A 33 14.30 -6.09 20.22
C MET A 33 14.20 -4.59 19.97
N THR A 34 14.35 -4.20 18.71
CA THR A 34 14.18 -2.81 18.25
C THR A 34 12.73 -2.53 17.81
N VAL A 35 12.01 -3.58 17.43
CA VAL A 35 10.60 -3.59 17.06
C VAL A 35 9.85 -4.42 18.09
N LEU A 36 8.86 -3.83 18.75
CA LEU A 36 7.94 -4.55 19.62
C LEU A 36 6.58 -4.64 18.94
N ASN A 37 6.23 -5.85 18.52
CA ASN A 37 4.90 -6.13 18.03
C ASN A 37 4.00 -6.51 19.20
N LEU A 38 3.12 -5.59 19.61
CA LEU A 38 2.17 -5.78 20.72
C LEU A 38 0.82 -6.36 20.26
N ILE A 39 0.62 -6.56 18.96
CA ILE A 39 -0.58 -7.20 18.41
C ILE A 39 -0.65 -8.63 18.97
N ASN A 40 -1.79 -8.98 19.56
CA ASN A 40 -2.05 -10.25 20.25
C ASN A 40 -1.13 -10.55 21.46
N ARG A 41 -0.36 -9.58 21.95
CA ARG A 41 0.48 -9.72 23.17
C ARG A 41 -0.07 -9.00 24.39
N VAL A 42 -1.19 -8.32 24.22
CA VAL A 42 -1.90 -7.56 25.25
C VAL A 42 -3.32 -8.08 25.37
N PRO A 43 -4.05 -7.78 26.47
CA PRO A 43 -5.46 -8.11 26.58
C PRO A 43 -6.26 -7.59 25.38
N THR A 44 -7.27 -8.33 24.94
CA THR A 44 -8.20 -7.88 23.90
C THR A 44 -8.99 -6.64 24.33
N ASP A 45 -9.31 -6.57 25.62
CA ASP A 45 -10.02 -5.48 26.28
C ASP A 45 -9.40 -5.17 27.65
N GLY A 46 -9.72 -4.01 28.22
CA GLY A 46 -9.21 -3.61 29.53
C GLY A 46 -7.78 -3.05 29.50
N PRO A 47 -7.18 -2.84 30.69
CA PRO A 47 -5.92 -2.12 30.86
C PRO A 47 -4.72 -2.89 30.32
N VAL A 48 -3.69 -2.14 29.90
CA VAL A 48 -2.43 -2.67 29.38
C VAL A 48 -1.30 -2.18 30.29
N ASP A 49 -0.43 -3.08 30.72
CA ASP A 49 0.75 -2.69 31.52
C ASP A 49 1.89 -2.25 30.61
N PHE A 50 1.94 -0.96 30.30
CA PHE A 50 3.03 -0.38 29.52
C PHE A 50 4.34 -0.19 30.31
N ALA A 51 4.39 -0.44 31.62
CA ALA A 51 5.66 -0.42 32.36
C ALA A 51 6.60 -1.53 31.86
N ALA A 52 6.06 -2.64 31.36
CA ALA A 52 6.82 -3.71 30.72
C ALA A 52 7.68 -3.26 29.52
N LEU A 53 7.37 -2.11 28.90
CA LEU A 53 8.21 -1.52 27.85
C LEU A 53 9.62 -1.16 28.33
N ASP A 54 9.80 -0.93 29.64
CA ASP A 54 11.10 -0.54 30.21
C ASP A 54 12.13 -1.68 30.17
N ALA A 55 11.67 -2.92 29.96
CA ALA A 55 12.54 -4.08 29.73
C ALA A 55 13.22 -4.06 28.34
N PHE A 56 12.82 -3.15 27.44
CA PHE A 56 13.31 -3.08 26.07
C PHE A 56 13.99 -1.73 25.78
N PRO A 57 15.19 -1.47 26.33
CA PRO A 57 15.86 -0.17 26.20
C PRO A 57 16.25 0.18 24.75
N GLN A 58 16.25 -0.80 23.84
CA GLN A 58 16.56 -0.62 22.41
C GLN A 58 15.32 -0.46 21.52
N ALA A 59 14.11 -0.59 22.09
CA ALA A 59 12.88 -0.46 21.33
C ALA A 59 12.74 0.96 20.76
N ARG A 60 12.45 1.02 19.46
CA ARG A 60 12.21 2.27 18.71
C ARG A 60 10.88 2.26 17.97
N ASN A 61 10.36 1.06 17.70
CA ASN A 61 9.18 0.84 16.88
C ASN A 61 8.16 0.03 17.69
N ILE A 62 6.92 0.51 17.73
CA ILE A 62 5.79 -0.21 18.32
C ILE A 62 4.79 -0.52 17.21
N LEU A 63 4.30 -1.77 17.18
CA LEU A 63 3.09 -2.14 16.43
C LEU A 63 1.98 -2.35 17.45
N TRP A 64 0.87 -1.65 17.26
CA TRP A 64 -0.27 -1.62 18.16
C TRP A 64 -1.58 -1.80 17.40
N SER A 65 -2.61 -2.32 18.06
CA SER A 65 -3.96 -2.45 17.49
C SER A 65 -5.05 -2.09 18.50
N GLY A 66 -6.11 -1.46 18.01
CA GLY A 66 -7.31 -1.08 18.76
C GLY A 66 -7.22 0.30 19.41
N ALA A 67 -7.98 0.52 20.48
CA ALA A 67 -8.02 1.80 21.20
C ALA A 67 -6.66 2.14 21.86
N ASP A 68 -6.44 3.42 22.17
CA ASP A 68 -5.19 3.91 22.80
C ASP A 68 -4.84 3.17 24.10
N ARG A 69 -5.83 2.98 24.97
CA ARG A 69 -5.69 2.26 26.25
C ARG A 69 -4.49 2.68 27.10
N GLY A 70 -4.03 3.93 26.97
CA GLY A 70 -2.86 4.47 27.68
C GLY A 70 -1.55 4.44 26.90
N LEU A 71 -1.55 4.02 25.63
CA LEU A 71 -0.35 3.99 24.79
C LEU A 71 0.26 5.38 24.64
N ALA A 72 -0.54 6.41 24.35
CA ALA A 72 -0.07 7.79 24.20
C ALA A 72 0.66 8.31 25.45
N GLU A 73 0.14 7.97 26.64
CA GLU A 73 0.80 8.27 27.92
C GLU A 73 2.14 7.55 28.03
N ALA A 74 2.15 6.25 27.72
CA ALA A 74 3.35 5.43 27.77
C ALA A 74 4.45 5.90 26.80
N LEU A 75 4.06 6.39 25.62
CA LEU A 75 4.99 6.92 24.62
C LEU A 75 5.59 8.26 25.05
N ARG A 76 4.86 9.08 25.82
CA ARG A 76 5.33 10.38 26.31
C ARG A 76 6.58 10.26 27.17
N THR A 77 6.66 9.22 28.00
CA THR A 77 7.81 8.98 28.88
C THR A 77 8.94 8.23 28.19
N ARG A 78 8.78 7.84 26.92
CA ARG A 78 9.70 6.97 26.17
C ARG A 78 10.13 7.58 24.84
N PRO A 79 10.92 8.67 24.86
CA PRO A 79 11.26 9.44 23.65
C PRO A 79 12.11 8.68 22.62
N ARG A 80 12.62 7.49 22.95
CA ARG A 80 13.32 6.60 22.02
C ARG A 80 12.39 5.92 21.02
N ILE A 81 11.11 5.78 21.36
CA ILE A 81 10.10 5.23 20.46
C ILE A 81 9.72 6.34 19.48
N ARG A 82 10.21 6.20 18.25
CA ARG A 82 10.08 7.20 17.17
C ARG A 82 9.09 6.74 16.10
N PHE A 83 8.82 5.43 16.01
CA PHE A 83 7.95 4.85 15.01
C PHE A 83 6.77 4.14 15.67
N LEU A 84 5.56 4.45 15.22
CA LEU A 84 4.34 3.79 15.64
C LEU A 84 3.56 3.31 14.41
N GLU A 85 3.29 2.02 14.33
CA GLU A 85 2.27 1.46 13.46
C GLU A 85 1.06 1.10 14.30
N TRP A 86 -0.10 1.61 13.92
CA TRP A 86 -1.33 1.50 14.68
C TRP A 86 -2.46 1.03 13.76
N ARG A 87 -2.99 -0.15 14.06
CA ARG A 87 -4.13 -0.75 13.35
C ARG A 87 -5.43 -0.48 14.12
N ASP A 88 -6.49 -0.15 13.40
CA ASP A 88 -7.84 0.09 13.95
C ASP A 88 -7.87 1.14 15.08
N PRO A 89 -7.22 2.32 14.92
CA PRO A 89 -7.33 3.38 15.90
C PRO A 89 -8.77 3.90 15.96
N VAL A 90 -9.26 4.15 17.17
CA VAL A 90 -10.63 4.62 17.41
C VAL A 90 -10.68 5.89 18.25
N GLY A 91 -11.64 6.77 17.94
CA GLY A 91 -11.91 7.98 18.70
C GLY A 91 -10.98 9.14 18.39
N ASP A 92 -10.54 9.85 19.43
CA ASP A 92 -9.59 10.96 19.37
C ASP A 92 -8.27 10.54 20.02
N ILE A 93 -7.17 10.72 19.29
CA ILE A 93 -5.82 10.35 19.74
C ILE A 93 -4.96 11.60 19.88
N ASP A 94 -4.31 11.76 21.03
CA ASP A 94 -3.36 12.85 21.29
C ASP A 94 -1.94 12.31 21.51
N LEU A 95 -1.11 12.44 20.47
CA LEU A 95 0.31 12.12 20.48
C LEU A 95 1.18 13.38 20.53
N ALA A 96 0.61 14.58 20.69
CA ALA A 96 1.32 15.86 20.51
C ALA A 96 2.51 16.05 21.47
N SER A 97 2.48 15.39 22.62
CA SER A 97 3.56 15.43 23.62
C SER A 97 4.56 14.27 23.49
N THR A 98 4.41 13.39 22.50
CA THR A 98 5.30 12.23 22.30
C THR A 98 6.49 12.58 21.40
N ALA A 99 7.47 11.68 21.31
CA ALA A 99 8.59 11.82 20.38
C ALA A 99 8.36 11.11 19.03
N VAL A 100 7.16 10.59 18.77
CA VAL A 100 6.84 9.84 17.55
C VAL A 100 7.08 10.74 16.33
N ALA A 101 7.96 10.29 15.43
CA ALA A 101 8.31 10.99 14.20
C ALA A 101 7.80 10.29 12.93
N THR A 102 7.42 9.02 13.05
CA THR A 102 6.73 8.29 11.98
C THR A 102 5.51 7.61 12.56
N LEU A 103 4.34 7.94 12.00
CA LEU A 103 3.07 7.31 12.34
C LEU A 103 2.49 6.63 11.11
N ARG A 104 2.15 5.35 11.21
CA ARG A 104 1.38 4.61 10.21
C ARG A 104 0.06 4.17 10.80
N LEU A 105 -1.03 4.58 10.19
CA LEU A 105 -2.38 4.24 10.61
C LEU A 105 -3.03 3.35 9.56
N HIS A 106 -3.59 2.24 9.97
CA HIS A 106 -4.41 1.33 9.16
C HIS A 106 -5.79 1.21 9.81
N GLY A 107 -6.84 0.96 9.02
CA GLY A 107 -8.20 0.81 9.57
C GLY A 107 -8.74 2.10 10.21
N CYS A 108 -8.52 3.26 9.58
CA CYS A 108 -8.83 4.57 10.17
C CYS A 108 -10.34 4.89 10.31
N GLY A 109 -11.25 3.96 10.00
CA GLY A 109 -12.69 4.22 9.94
C GLY A 109 -13.32 4.70 11.25
N GLY A 110 -12.74 4.29 12.39
CA GLY A 110 -13.17 4.72 13.72
C GLY A 110 -12.47 5.98 14.26
N LEU A 111 -11.52 6.56 13.51
CA LEU A 111 -10.71 7.69 13.95
C LEU A 111 -11.34 9.03 13.55
N HIS A 112 -11.48 9.95 14.50
CA HIS A 112 -12.10 11.26 14.30
C HIS A 112 -11.12 12.42 14.43
N GLY A 113 -10.21 12.35 15.40
CA GLY A 113 -9.26 13.41 15.70
C GLY A 113 -7.88 12.85 16.00
N LEU A 114 -6.86 13.54 15.51
CA LEU A 114 -5.48 13.15 15.69
C LEU A 114 -4.63 14.39 15.95
N ARG A 115 -4.09 14.51 17.16
CA ARG A 115 -3.15 15.59 17.53
C ARG A 115 -1.75 15.02 17.55
N LEU A 116 -0.87 15.61 16.77
CA LEU A 116 0.43 15.02 16.44
C LEU A 116 1.58 15.96 16.86
N PRO A 117 2.73 15.40 17.22
CA PRO A 117 3.93 16.19 17.45
C PRO A 117 4.48 16.66 16.09
N ALA A 118 5.55 17.45 16.11
CA ALA A 118 6.35 17.66 14.91
C ALA A 118 6.90 16.30 14.46
N MET A 119 6.64 15.93 13.20
CA MET A 119 6.95 14.60 12.68
C MET A 119 7.46 14.63 11.26
N GLU A 120 8.17 13.57 10.89
CA GLU A 120 8.81 13.39 9.60
C GLU A 120 7.85 12.74 8.60
N THR A 121 7.04 11.78 9.04
CA THR A 121 6.14 11.03 8.15
C THR A 121 4.83 10.66 8.82
N LEU A 122 3.73 10.94 8.11
CA LEU A 122 2.39 10.46 8.43
C LEU A 122 1.90 9.58 7.28
N LEU A 123 1.61 8.31 7.57
CA LEU A 123 0.96 7.40 6.63
C LEU A 123 -0.47 7.13 7.11
N LEU A 124 -1.42 7.35 6.22
CA LEU A 124 -2.85 7.08 6.41
C LEU A 124 -3.29 6.04 5.37
N ALA A 125 -3.53 4.82 5.82
CA ALA A 125 -4.14 3.76 5.03
C ALA A 125 -5.65 3.69 5.32
N GLY A 126 -6.43 3.70 4.25
CA GLY A 126 -7.89 3.73 4.30
C GLY A 126 -8.49 5.15 4.39
N ARG A 127 -9.83 5.20 4.45
CA ARG A 127 -10.60 6.45 4.45
C ARG A 127 -11.12 6.77 5.84
N SER A 128 -11.03 8.04 6.22
CA SER A 128 -11.82 8.62 7.30
C SER A 128 -12.25 10.04 6.91
N PRO A 129 -13.45 10.21 6.32
CA PRO A 129 -13.91 11.51 5.83
C PRO A 129 -14.05 12.56 6.95
N ALA A 130 -14.24 12.12 8.19
CA ALA A 130 -14.39 12.97 9.36
C ALA A 130 -13.06 13.31 10.05
N LEU A 131 -11.94 12.68 9.63
CA LEU A 131 -10.66 12.83 10.30
C LEU A 131 -10.15 14.27 10.24
N ARG A 132 -9.84 14.80 11.42
CA ARG A 132 -9.10 16.05 11.60
C ARG A 132 -7.72 15.76 12.18
N VAL A 133 -6.70 16.25 11.50
CA VAL A 133 -5.31 16.14 11.93
C VAL A 133 -4.81 17.51 12.37
N ASP A 134 -4.40 17.62 13.62
CA ASP A 134 -3.74 18.78 14.21
C ASP A 134 -2.22 18.50 14.22
N LEU A 135 -1.51 19.11 13.27
CA LEU A 135 -0.06 19.08 13.16
C LEU A 135 0.50 20.48 13.34
N PRO A 136 1.70 20.63 13.94
CA PRO A 136 2.44 21.89 13.92
C PRO A 136 2.54 22.44 12.50
N ASP A 137 2.39 23.76 12.37
CA ASP A 137 2.42 24.49 11.10
C ASP A 137 1.49 23.92 10.02
N ALA A 138 0.42 23.22 10.40
CA ALA A 138 -0.53 22.55 9.51
C ALA A 138 0.13 21.55 8.54
N GLY A 139 1.18 20.87 9.01
CA GLY A 139 1.88 19.82 8.26
C GLY A 139 2.94 20.31 7.29
N TYR A 140 3.47 21.52 7.46
CA TYR A 140 4.47 22.09 6.54
C TYR A 140 5.71 21.19 6.32
N ASP A 141 6.20 20.55 7.38
CA ASP A 141 7.41 19.72 7.36
C ASP A 141 7.13 18.20 7.30
N VAL A 142 5.86 17.77 7.17
CA VAL A 142 5.53 16.34 7.12
C VAL A 142 5.56 15.80 5.68
N SER A 143 6.15 14.62 5.50
CA SER A 143 5.91 13.78 4.32
C SER A 143 4.62 13.00 4.53
N LEU A 144 3.57 13.37 3.79
CA LEU A 144 2.27 12.72 3.89
C LEU A 144 2.18 11.58 2.88
N ARG A 145 1.87 10.38 3.37
CA ARG A 145 1.52 9.22 2.55
C ARG A 145 0.07 8.89 2.79
N TRP A 146 -0.73 8.85 1.75
CA TRP A 146 -2.16 8.62 1.88
C TRP A 146 -2.65 7.64 0.84
N PHE A 147 -3.16 6.51 1.34
CA PHE A 147 -3.55 5.35 0.56
C PHE A 147 -5.04 5.05 0.84
N PRO A 148 -5.97 5.87 0.29
CA PRO A 148 -7.39 5.79 0.60
C PRO A 148 -8.10 4.53 0.11
N ASP A 149 -7.49 3.80 -0.82
CA ASP A 149 -8.06 2.57 -1.40
C ASP A 149 -7.42 1.31 -0.79
N GLU A 150 -6.52 1.46 0.18
CA GLU A 150 -5.93 0.33 0.90
C GLU A 150 -7.02 -0.40 1.70
N PRO A 151 -7.18 -1.71 1.52
CA PRO A 151 -8.22 -2.49 2.19
C PRO A 151 -8.00 -2.51 3.71
N ASP A 152 -9.10 -2.60 4.44
CA ASP A 152 -9.07 -2.79 5.88
C ASP A 152 -8.84 -4.28 6.18
N GLU A 153 -7.58 -4.67 6.46
CA GLU A 153 -7.17 -6.08 6.68
C GLU A 153 -7.92 -6.76 7.85
N GLY A 154 -8.69 -6.01 8.68
CA GLY A 154 -9.36 -6.51 9.88
C GLY A 154 -10.83 -6.93 9.73
N LEU A 155 -11.50 -6.68 8.59
CA LEU A 155 -12.93 -7.00 8.43
C LEU A 155 -13.14 -8.32 7.66
N PRO A 156 -14.00 -9.25 8.15
CA PRO A 156 -14.42 -10.39 7.36
C PRO A 156 -15.19 -9.89 6.13
N GLY A 157 -14.61 -10.10 4.94
CA GLY A 157 -15.07 -9.50 3.67
C GLY A 157 -14.29 -8.26 3.19
N GLY A 158 -13.26 -7.84 3.93
CA GLY A 158 -12.50 -6.59 3.79
C GLY A 158 -11.47 -6.53 2.67
N LEU A 159 -11.78 -7.06 1.48
CA LEU A 159 -10.83 -7.07 0.35
C LEU A 159 -11.50 -6.73 -0.97
N HIS A 160 -12.55 -5.91 -0.90
CA HIS A 160 -13.02 -5.12 -2.01
C HIS A 160 -12.09 -3.91 -2.16
N ARG A 161 -11.04 -4.03 -2.98
CA ARG A 161 -10.48 -2.83 -3.63
C ARG A 161 -11.67 -2.13 -4.28
N VAL A 162 -12.08 -0.98 -3.76
CA VAL A 162 -13.11 -0.17 -4.39
C VAL A 162 -12.46 0.30 -5.70
N ARG A 163 -12.72 -0.44 -6.79
CA ARG A 163 -12.01 -0.32 -8.08
C ARG A 163 -12.10 1.06 -8.72
N ASN A 164 -12.93 1.94 -8.18
CA ASN A 164 -12.98 3.35 -8.52
C ASN A 164 -12.95 4.13 -7.22
N ALA A 165 -12.04 5.10 -7.07
CA ALA A 165 -12.20 6.12 -6.06
C ALA A 165 -13.61 6.71 -6.22
N GLU A 166 -14.52 6.43 -5.28
CA GLU A 166 -15.84 7.07 -5.31
C GLU A 166 -15.65 8.59 -5.38
N PRO A 167 -16.50 9.31 -6.14
CA PRO A 167 -16.45 10.77 -6.18
C PRO A 167 -16.49 11.32 -4.74
N GLY A 168 -15.42 11.99 -4.31
CA GLY A 168 -15.36 12.61 -2.98
C GLY A 168 -14.22 12.16 -2.05
N VAL A 169 -13.19 11.48 -2.55
CA VAL A 169 -11.91 11.34 -1.82
C VAL A 169 -11.39 12.75 -1.48
N ARG A 170 -11.35 13.07 -0.18
CA ARG A 170 -10.91 14.36 0.34
C ARG A 170 -9.77 14.14 1.32
N LEU A 171 -8.75 14.98 1.21
CA LEU A 171 -7.65 15.01 2.17
C LEU A 171 -8.22 15.24 3.59
N PRO A 172 -7.74 14.53 4.61
CA PRO A 172 -8.11 14.81 5.99
C PRO A 172 -7.91 16.28 6.35
N GLY A 173 -8.80 16.80 7.20
CA GLY A 173 -8.75 18.21 7.58
C GLY A 173 -7.47 18.55 8.34
N GLY A 174 -6.97 19.78 8.17
CA GLY A 174 -5.80 20.29 8.90
C GLY A 174 -4.45 20.10 8.19
N LEU A 175 -4.40 19.34 7.10
CA LEU A 175 -3.18 19.03 6.33
C LEU A 175 -2.92 19.99 5.14
N HIS A 176 -3.34 21.25 5.25
CA HIS A 176 -3.41 22.16 4.10
C HIS A 176 -2.06 22.79 3.70
N ARG A 177 -1.01 22.68 4.53
CA ARG A 177 0.34 23.22 4.24
C ARG A 177 1.37 22.15 3.85
N VAL A 178 0.94 20.91 3.65
CA VAL A 178 1.80 19.79 3.25
C VAL A 178 2.58 20.10 1.98
N ARG A 179 3.87 19.76 1.98
CA ARG A 179 4.80 20.00 0.87
C ARG A 179 5.18 18.76 0.09
N ASP A 180 5.12 17.59 0.73
CA ASP A 180 5.42 16.30 0.13
C ASP A 180 4.21 15.38 0.33
N LEU A 181 3.58 15.00 -0.78
CA LEU A 181 2.44 14.10 -0.81
C LEU A 181 2.72 12.91 -1.71
N TRP A 182 2.61 11.72 -1.13
CA TRP A 182 2.47 10.47 -1.86
C TRP A 182 1.04 9.95 -1.74
N LEU A 183 0.34 9.95 -2.86
CA LEU A 183 -0.99 9.40 -3.02
C LEU A 183 -0.92 8.09 -3.82
N ARG A 184 -1.49 7.02 -3.27
CA ARG A 184 -1.68 5.74 -3.98
C ARG A 184 -3.18 5.45 -4.07
N VAL A 185 -3.66 5.22 -5.29
CA VAL A 185 -5.10 5.09 -5.60
C VAL A 185 -5.31 3.93 -6.58
N GLY A 186 -6.56 3.49 -6.73
CA GLY A 186 -6.97 2.51 -7.73
C GLY A 186 -6.92 3.07 -9.17
N ALA A 187 -8.02 2.92 -9.91
CA ALA A 187 -8.03 3.20 -11.35
C ALA A 187 -8.04 4.68 -11.74
N GLY A 188 -8.28 5.59 -10.78
CA GLY A 188 -8.30 7.02 -11.04
C GLY A 188 -8.49 7.90 -9.80
N VAL A 189 -8.18 9.18 -9.95
CA VAL A 189 -8.39 10.23 -8.94
C VAL A 189 -8.53 11.59 -9.61
N SER A 190 -9.38 12.48 -9.08
CA SER A 190 -9.44 13.88 -9.52
C SER A 190 -8.38 14.71 -8.81
N ALA A 191 -7.67 15.56 -9.57
CA ALA A 191 -6.72 16.52 -9.02
C ALA A 191 -7.36 17.51 -8.03
N SER A 192 -8.70 17.61 -8.01
CA SER A 192 -9.43 18.38 -7.00
C SER A 192 -9.14 17.92 -5.56
N VAL A 193 -8.67 16.70 -5.34
CA VAL A 193 -8.20 16.21 -4.03
C VAL A 193 -7.05 17.07 -3.47
N LEU A 194 -6.29 17.72 -4.33
CA LEU A 194 -5.15 18.59 -3.99
C LEU A 194 -5.59 20.04 -3.75
N SER A 195 -6.88 20.34 -3.87
CA SER A 195 -7.41 21.69 -3.69
C SER A 195 -7.02 22.25 -2.32
N GLY A 196 -6.40 23.43 -2.32
CA GLY A 196 -5.95 24.10 -1.09
C GLY A 196 -4.52 23.75 -0.66
N LEU A 197 -3.85 22.79 -1.30
CA LEU A 197 -2.43 22.48 -1.06
C LEU A 197 -1.50 23.43 -1.82
N THR A 198 -1.59 24.74 -1.54
CA THR A 198 -0.82 25.76 -2.28
C THR A 198 0.69 25.70 -2.04
N GLU A 199 1.12 25.06 -0.94
CA GLU A 199 2.52 24.87 -0.57
C GLU A 199 3.12 23.56 -1.12
N LEU A 200 2.31 22.73 -1.80
CA LEU A 200 2.75 21.43 -2.32
C LEU A 200 3.93 21.60 -3.28
N ALA A 201 5.04 20.96 -2.95
CA ALA A 201 6.29 21.02 -3.70
C ALA A 201 6.63 19.70 -4.40
N GLU A 202 6.21 18.57 -3.83
CA GLU A 202 6.44 17.23 -4.35
C GLU A 202 5.14 16.44 -4.34
N LEU A 203 4.75 15.93 -5.51
CA LEU A 203 3.60 15.06 -5.69
C LEU A 203 4.06 13.74 -6.29
N ARG A 204 3.76 12.65 -5.58
CA ARG A 204 3.84 11.28 -6.11
C ARG A 204 2.44 10.70 -6.20
N LEU A 205 2.07 10.23 -7.39
CA LEU A 205 0.80 9.59 -7.64
C LEU A 205 1.04 8.21 -8.27
N ASP A 206 0.72 7.18 -7.50
CA ASP A 206 0.79 5.80 -7.96
C ASP A 206 -0.65 5.28 -8.19
N PHE A 207 -0.90 4.77 -9.39
CA PHE A 207 -2.14 4.09 -9.75
C PHE A 207 -1.90 2.58 -9.70
N ASP A 208 -2.54 1.90 -8.74
CA ASP A 208 -2.43 0.45 -8.58
C ASP A 208 -3.25 -0.29 -9.64
N ASP A 209 -4.33 0.34 -10.12
CA ASP A 209 -5.20 -0.22 -11.14
C ASP A 209 -5.15 0.59 -12.45
N PRO A 210 -5.16 -0.08 -13.60
CA PRO A 210 -5.28 0.59 -14.89
C PRO A 210 -6.72 1.14 -15.11
N PRO A 211 -6.88 2.19 -15.94
CA PRO A 211 -5.86 2.83 -16.75
C PRO A 211 -5.06 3.92 -16.02
N GLY A 212 -5.26 4.11 -14.71
CA GLY A 212 -4.61 5.18 -13.94
C GLY A 212 -4.96 6.56 -14.47
N ARG A 213 -6.19 7.01 -14.18
CA ARG A 213 -6.71 8.30 -14.68
C ARG A 213 -6.54 9.41 -13.66
N LEU A 214 -5.78 10.44 -14.02
CA LEU A 214 -5.84 11.73 -13.34
C LEU A 214 -6.95 12.58 -13.98
N GLU A 215 -8.05 12.78 -13.26
CA GLU A 215 -9.14 13.65 -13.69
C GLU A 215 -8.81 15.11 -13.35
N ASP A 216 -9.33 16.03 -14.16
CA ASP A 216 -9.13 17.47 -13.99
C ASP A 216 -7.66 17.92 -13.79
N PRO A 217 -6.69 17.41 -14.57
CA PRO A 217 -5.27 17.67 -14.33
C PRO A 217 -4.91 19.17 -14.38
N HIS A 218 -5.71 19.98 -15.08
CA HIS A 218 -5.62 21.44 -15.09
C HIS A 218 -5.68 22.08 -13.68
N LEU A 219 -6.32 21.43 -12.70
CA LEU A 219 -6.39 21.91 -11.32
C LEU A 219 -5.02 21.88 -10.61
N LEU A 220 -4.05 21.13 -11.12
CA LEU A 220 -2.66 21.17 -10.62
C LEU A 220 -2.04 22.57 -10.75
N ALA A 221 -2.55 23.44 -11.62
CA ALA A 221 -2.08 24.82 -11.74
C ALA A 221 -2.24 25.64 -10.44
N ALA A 222 -3.16 25.23 -9.54
CA ALA A 222 -3.31 25.86 -8.23
C ALA A 222 -2.13 25.56 -7.28
N CYS A 223 -1.38 24.47 -7.52
CA CYS A 223 -0.19 24.10 -6.76
C CYS A 223 1.05 24.83 -7.30
N CYS A 224 1.08 26.16 -7.14
CA CYS A 224 2.10 27.02 -7.76
C CYS A 224 3.54 26.78 -7.28
N ARG A 225 3.74 26.01 -6.21
CA ARG A 225 5.04 25.62 -5.64
C ARG A 225 5.53 24.25 -6.11
N LEU A 226 4.78 23.56 -6.97
CA LEU A 226 5.05 22.18 -7.36
C LEU A 226 6.34 22.11 -8.22
N ARG A 227 7.34 21.42 -7.70
CA ARG A 227 8.68 21.28 -8.30
C ARG A 227 8.93 19.89 -8.86
N THR A 228 8.33 18.87 -8.24
CA THR A 228 8.48 17.48 -8.62
C THR A 228 7.11 16.83 -8.77
N ILE A 229 6.89 16.20 -9.92
CA ILE A 229 5.76 15.29 -10.14
C ILE A 229 6.33 13.91 -10.48
N SER A 230 5.84 12.88 -9.80
CA SER A 230 6.08 11.48 -10.12
C SER A 230 4.74 10.80 -10.38
N LEU A 231 4.56 10.22 -11.57
CA LEU A 231 3.34 9.49 -11.96
C LEU A 231 3.72 8.05 -12.31
N SER A 232 3.08 7.09 -11.66
CA SER A 232 3.26 5.65 -11.92
C SER A 232 1.93 5.01 -12.35
N GLY A 233 1.93 4.27 -13.45
CA GLY A 233 0.73 3.57 -13.94
C GLY A 233 -0.34 4.48 -14.58
N ALA A 234 0.02 5.73 -14.89
CA ALA A 234 -0.89 6.74 -15.45
C ALA A 234 -1.10 6.56 -16.97
N TYR A 235 -1.57 5.39 -17.40
CA TYR A 235 -1.74 5.07 -18.83
C TYR A 235 -2.77 5.95 -19.53
N ALA A 236 -3.75 6.49 -18.81
CA ALA A 236 -4.77 7.40 -19.35
C ALA A 236 -4.25 8.82 -19.62
N LEU A 237 -3.06 9.18 -19.13
CA LEU A 237 -2.48 10.53 -19.31
C LEU A 237 -2.32 10.86 -20.79
N GLY A 238 -2.80 12.03 -21.19
CA GLY A 238 -2.61 12.66 -22.49
C GLY A 238 -1.38 13.57 -22.54
N PRO A 239 -0.89 13.89 -23.75
CA PRO A 239 0.30 14.73 -23.93
C PRO A 239 0.11 16.18 -23.45
N ASP A 240 -1.12 16.69 -23.48
CA ASP A 240 -1.48 18.08 -23.16
C ASP A 240 -2.26 18.19 -21.82
N ASP A 241 -2.35 17.09 -21.07
CA ASP A 241 -3.16 17.02 -19.84
C ASP A 241 -2.56 17.85 -18.70
N LEU A 242 -1.23 17.86 -18.59
CA LEU A 242 -0.55 18.59 -17.52
C LEU A 242 -0.56 20.10 -17.81
N PRO A 243 -0.97 20.94 -16.85
CA PRO A 243 -0.95 22.39 -17.03
C PRO A 243 0.49 22.93 -16.99
N ASP A 244 0.64 24.18 -17.39
CA ASP A 244 1.90 24.92 -17.19
C ASP A 244 2.17 25.09 -15.69
N LEU A 245 3.28 24.52 -15.23
CA LEU A 245 3.71 24.57 -13.83
C LEU A 245 5.01 25.38 -13.73
N PRO A 246 4.97 26.65 -13.28
CA PRO A 246 6.08 27.58 -13.42
C PRO A 246 7.33 27.19 -12.61
N GLU A 247 7.15 26.46 -11.51
CA GLU A 247 8.24 26.01 -10.64
C GLU A 247 8.67 24.56 -10.89
N LEU A 248 8.05 23.87 -11.86
CA LEU A 248 8.37 22.47 -12.15
C LEU A 248 9.85 22.36 -12.55
N ARG A 249 10.54 21.40 -11.92
CA ARG A 249 11.95 21.07 -12.20
C ARG A 249 12.12 19.62 -12.61
N ARG A 250 11.23 18.74 -12.17
CA ARG A 250 11.33 17.30 -12.41
C ARG A 250 9.97 16.67 -12.68
N LEU A 251 9.91 15.89 -13.76
CA LEU A 251 8.78 15.03 -14.10
C LEU A 251 9.29 13.60 -14.24
N GLU A 252 8.88 12.72 -13.33
CA GLU A 252 9.21 11.29 -13.34
C GLU A 252 7.98 10.49 -13.75
N LEU A 253 8.14 9.63 -14.76
CA LEU A 253 7.05 8.88 -15.38
C LEU A 253 7.43 7.40 -15.39
N HIS A 254 6.59 6.56 -14.79
CA HIS A 254 6.78 5.12 -14.70
C HIS A 254 5.56 4.41 -15.28
N GLY A 255 5.73 3.54 -16.27
CA GLY A 255 4.60 2.82 -16.85
C GLY A 255 3.61 3.75 -17.56
N ILE A 256 4.06 4.49 -18.60
CA ILE A 256 3.21 5.39 -19.38
C ILE A 256 3.21 5.04 -20.88
N ARG A 257 2.25 5.58 -21.63
CA ARG A 257 2.22 5.44 -23.10
C ARG A 257 3.46 6.04 -23.76
N ARG A 258 4.11 5.29 -24.64
CA ARG A 258 5.32 5.72 -25.38
C ARG A 258 5.12 6.99 -26.18
N GLY A 259 3.96 7.15 -26.84
CA GLY A 259 3.63 8.36 -27.59
C GLY A 259 3.56 9.59 -26.67
N VAL A 260 2.95 9.44 -25.50
CA VAL A 260 2.82 10.49 -24.48
C VAL A 260 4.18 10.82 -23.87
N ALA A 261 4.99 9.81 -23.55
CA ALA A 261 6.36 9.98 -23.08
C ALA A 261 7.21 10.81 -24.04
N ARG A 262 7.08 10.56 -25.35
CA ARG A 262 7.76 11.33 -26.39
C ARG A 262 7.25 12.77 -26.44
N ALA A 263 5.94 12.97 -26.48
CA ALA A 263 5.34 14.30 -26.53
C ALA A 263 5.73 15.17 -25.33
N LEU A 264 5.74 14.61 -24.11
CA LEU A 264 6.16 15.34 -22.90
C LEU A 264 7.65 15.70 -22.93
N ARG A 265 8.52 14.79 -23.40
CA ARG A 265 9.95 15.12 -23.59
C ARG A 265 10.15 16.22 -24.62
N ASP A 266 9.36 16.22 -25.69
CA ASP A 266 9.39 17.25 -26.73
C ASP A 266 8.90 18.60 -26.18
N HIS A 267 7.79 18.61 -25.43
CA HIS A 267 7.20 19.79 -24.79
C HIS A 267 8.19 20.48 -23.83
N TYR A 268 8.84 19.71 -22.95
CA TYR A 268 9.77 20.26 -21.95
C TYR A 268 11.20 20.49 -22.47
N ARG A 269 11.48 20.25 -23.77
CA ARG A 269 12.81 20.45 -24.34
C ARG A 269 13.26 21.90 -24.19
N GLY A 270 14.39 22.12 -23.51
CA GLY A 270 14.96 23.45 -23.31
C GLY A 270 14.27 24.30 -22.22
N SER A 271 13.24 23.78 -21.56
CA SER A 271 12.53 24.47 -20.46
C SER A 271 13.29 24.48 -19.13
N GLY A 272 14.30 23.62 -18.98
CA GLY A 272 14.98 23.37 -17.70
C GLY A 272 14.31 22.28 -16.83
N VAL A 273 13.16 21.74 -17.25
CA VAL A 273 12.51 20.58 -16.60
C VAL A 273 13.21 19.29 -16.99
N GLN A 274 13.59 18.49 -15.99
CA GLN A 274 14.12 17.15 -16.19
C GLN A 274 12.98 16.13 -16.32
N VAL A 275 12.77 15.60 -17.53
CA VAL A 275 11.81 14.51 -17.78
C VAL A 275 12.53 13.16 -17.72
N ARG A 276 12.13 12.29 -16.80
CA ARG A 276 12.61 10.91 -16.67
C ARG A 276 11.47 9.95 -16.94
N VAL A 277 11.74 8.94 -17.76
CA VAL A 277 10.74 7.92 -18.10
C VAL A 277 11.36 6.54 -17.92
N ARG A 278 10.62 5.64 -17.28
CA ARG A 278 10.96 4.21 -17.18
C ARG A 278 9.73 3.36 -17.53
N GLY A 279 9.95 2.25 -18.20
CA GLY A 279 8.88 1.30 -18.55
C GLY A 279 7.81 1.89 -19.47
N ASP A 280 8.16 2.66 -20.50
CA ASP A 280 7.16 3.16 -21.45
C ASP A 280 6.66 2.06 -22.39
N VAL A 281 5.34 1.97 -22.53
CA VAL A 281 4.65 0.88 -23.23
C VAL A 281 3.98 1.37 -24.51
N SER A 282 3.88 0.51 -25.52
CA SER A 282 3.19 0.83 -26.76
C SER A 282 1.68 0.72 -26.61
N ASP A 283 0.92 1.46 -27.44
CA ASP A 283 -0.54 1.35 -27.43
C ASP A 283 -1.01 -0.07 -27.79
N ALA A 284 -0.29 -0.76 -28.68
CA ALA A 284 -0.57 -2.15 -29.02
C ALA A 284 -0.35 -3.10 -27.83
N TRP A 285 0.68 -2.87 -27.01
CA TRP A 285 0.90 -3.64 -25.79
C TRP A 285 -0.18 -3.35 -24.77
N LEU A 286 -0.55 -2.08 -24.57
CA LEU A 286 -1.64 -1.71 -23.64
C LEU A 286 -2.97 -2.31 -24.06
N ALA A 287 -3.33 -2.23 -25.34
CA ALA A 287 -4.57 -2.83 -25.85
C ALA A 287 -4.67 -4.33 -25.55
N ARG A 288 -3.54 -5.03 -25.44
CA ARG A 288 -3.46 -6.45 -25.13
C ARG A 288 -3.38 -6.77 -23.64
N HIS A 289 -2.74 -5.92 -22.84
CA HIS A 289 -2.34 -6.26 -21.46
C HIS A 289 -2.90 -5.33 -20.38
N LEU A 290 -3.64 -4.26 -20.73
CA LEU A 290 -4.15 -3.31 -19.74
C LEU A 290 -5.03 -3.99 -18.69
N GLY A 291 -5.86 -4.96 -19.06
CA GLY A 291 -6.69 -5.72 -18.13
C GLY A 291 -5.98 -6.89 -17.44
N ASN A 292 -4.72 -7.16 -17.77
CA ASN A 292 -3.96 -8.27 -17.23
C ASN A 292 -3.31 -7.87 -15.89
N PRO A 293 -3.64 -8.51 -14.77
CA PRO A 293 -3.00 -8.21 -13.49
C PRO A 293 -1.51 -8.59 -13.48
N PHE A 294 -1.07 -9.53 -14.31
CA PHE A 294 0.30 -10.04 -14.36
C PHE A 294 1.20 -9.34 -15.39
N ARG A 295 0.76 -8.18 -15.89
CA ARG A 295 1.45 -7.44 -16.96
C ARG A 295 2.89 -7.00 -16.59
N ASP A 296 3.15 -6.82 -15.30
CA ASP A 296 4.44 -6.34 -14.79
C ASP A 296 5.48 -7.46 -14.63
N TRP A 297 5.07 -8.73 -14.71
CA TRP A 297 5.99 -9.89 -14.67
C TRP A 297 6.94 -9.95 -15.87
N VAL A 298 6.70 -9.11 -16.89
CA VAL A 298 7.59 -8.97 -18.06
C VAL A 298 9.00 -8.53 -17.65
N GLU A 299 9.15 -7.89 -16.49
CA GLU A 299 10.46 -7.51 -15.94
C GLU A 299 11.28 -8.74 -15.50
N ASP A 300 10.63 -9.80 -15.00
CA ASP A 300 11.29 -11.04 -14.56
C ASP A 300 11.34 -12.09 -15.67
N SER A 301 10.22 -12.29 -16.37
CA SER A 301 10.10 -13.24 -17.48
C SER A 301 8.92 -12.89 -18.40
N GLU A 302 9.23 -12.45 -19.62
CA GLU A 302 8.23 -12.17 -20.67
C GLU A 302 7.37 -13.41 -20.97
N ALA A 303 7.96 -14.61 -20.98
CA ALA A 303 7.23 -15.86 -21.22
C ALA A 303 6.25 -16.18 -20.07
N ALA A 304 6.69 -16.01 -18.82
CA ALA A 304 5.81 -16.21 -17.67
C ALA A 304 4.65 -15.20 -17.65
N ALA A 305 4.93 -13.93 -17.97
CA ALA A 305 3.93 -12.88 -18.06
C ALA A 305 2.86 -13.16 -19.14
N GLU A 306 3.28 -13.68 -20.31
CA GLU A 306 2.37 -14.05 -21.39
C GLU A 306 1.49 -15.26 -21.01
N GLU A 307 2.06 -16.29 -20.38
CA GLU A 307 1.30 -17.45 -19.92
C GLU A 307 0.34 -17.11 -18.79
N ALA A 308 0.79 -16.32 -17.80
CA ALA A 308 -0.02 -15.83 -16.69
C ALA A 308 -1.19 -14.97 -17.20
N GLY A 309 -0.91 -14.06 -18.14
CA GLY A 309 -1.92 -13.25 -18.81
C GLY A 309 -2.93 -14.08 -19.58
N SER A 310 -2.47 -15.12 -20.28
CA SER A 310 -3.34 -16.06 -21.00
C SER A 310 -4.21 -16.88 -20.05
N ALA A 311 -3.67 -17.33 -18.91
CA ALA A 311 -4.42 -18.04 -17.88
C ALA A 311 -5.52 -17.17 -17.29
N TYR A 312 -5.20 -15.92 -16.95
CA TYR A 312 -6.18 -14.94 -16.47
C TYR A 312 -7.26 -14.64 -17.51
N ALA A 313 -6.88 -14.37 -18.76
CA ALA A 313 -7.84 -14.07 -19.83
C ALA A 313 -8.81 -15.24 -20.08
N ARG A 314 -8.33 -16.50 -20.03
CA ARG A 314 -9.18 -17.69 -20.12
C ARG A 314 -10.17 -17.78 -18.97
N ALA A 315 -9.72 -17.57 -17.74
CA ALA A 315 -10.58 -17.61 -16.56
C ALA A 315 -11.62 -16.47 -16.59
N LEU A 316 -11.21 -15.27 -17.01
CA LEU A 316 -12.11 -14.12 -17.15
C LEU A 316 -13.20 -14.38 -18.20
N ALA A 317 -12.83 -14.89 -19.38
CA ALA A 317 -13.80 -15.25 -20.42
C ALA A 317 -14.77 -16.35 -19.96
N ALA A 318 -14.30 -17.31 -19.14
CA ALA A 318 -15.16 -18.31 -18.53
C ALA A 318 -16.16 -17.70 -17.53
N ALA A 319 -15.74 -16.71 -16.75
CA ALA A 319 -16.63 -15.97 -15.83
C ALA A 319 -17.70 -15.18 -16.59
N GLU A 320 -17.31 -14.43 -17.61
CA GLU A 320 -18.23 -13.63 -18.44
C GLU A 320 -19.24 -14.49 -19.23
N GLY A 321 -18.88 -15.75 -19.51
CA GLY A 321 -19.74 -16.71 -20.19
C GLY A 321 -20.79 -17.40 -19.31
N ILE A 322 -20.76 -17.21 -17.98
CA ILE A 322 -21.69 -17.86 -17.05
C ILE A 322 -22.80 -16.89 -16.64
N THR A 323 -24.05 -17.35 -16.69
CA THR A 323 -25.19 -16.59 -16.15
C THR A 323 -25.25 -16.73 -14.64
N PRO A 324 -25.44 -15.65 -13.86
CA PRO A 324 -25.47 -15.70 -12.39
C PRO A 324 -26.55 -16.62 -11.80
N SER A 325 -27.61 -16.90 -12.57
CA SER A 325 -28.70 -17.80 -12.17
C SER A 325 -28.53 -19.24 -12.67
N ALA A 326 -27.35 -19.62 -13.18
CA ALA A 326 -27.11 -20.96 -13.68
C ALA A 326 -27.14 -21.98 -12.53
N PRO A 327 -27.88 -23.10 -12.66
CA PRO A 327 -28.01 -24.09 -11.59
C PRO A 327 -26.70 -24.81 -11.25
N ASP A 328 -25.70 -24.76 -12.13
CA ASP A 328 -24.37 -25.34 -11.97
C ASP A 328 -23.26 -24.27 -11.85
N LEU A 329 -23.62 -23.04 -11.48
CA LEU A 329 -22.69 -21.91 -11.36
C LEU A 329 -21.48 -22.24 -10.50
N LEU A 330 -21.68 -22.73 -9.27
CA LEU A 330 -20.60 -23.02 -8.31
C LEU A 330 -19.64 -24.10 -8.84
N LEU A 331 -20.18 -25.17 -9.42
CA LEU A 331 -19.36 -26.23 -10.01
C LEU A 331 -18.51 -25.72 -11.18
N ARG A 332 -19.08 -24.87 -12.04
CA ARG A 332 -18.34 -24.25 -13.15
C ARG A 332 -17.28 -23.26 -12.65
N ALA A 333 -17.62 -22.47 -11.64
CA ALA A 333 -16.73 -21.52 -10.99
C ALA A 333 -15.53 -22.24 -10.36
N GLU A 334 -15.78 -23.23 -9.51
CA GLU A 334 -14.74 -24.05 -8.87
C GLU A 334 -13.80 -24.66 -9.92
N ARG A 335 -14.36 -25.27 -10.97
CA ARG A 335 -13.56 -25.86 -12.04
C ARG A 335 -12.66 -24.84 -12.74
N ALA A 336 -13.20 -23.66 -13.04
CA ALA A 336 -12.43 -22.60 -13.71
C ALA A 336 -11.35 -22.02 -12.79
N LEU A 337 -11.67 -21.80 -11.52
CA LEU A 337 -10.77 -21.27 -10.50
C LEU A 337 -9.65 -22.26 -10.15
N ARG A 338 -9.96 -23.55 -9.96
CA ARG A 338 -8.94 -24.60 -9.77
C ARG A 338 -8.04 -24.74 -11.00
N ARG A 339 -8.61 -24.60 -12.20
CA ARG A 339 -7.80 -24.59 -13.42
C ARG A 339 -6.85 -23.40 -13.48
N PHE A 340 -7.31 -22.22 -13.06
CA PHE A 340 -6.45 -21.05 -12.95
C PHE A 340 -5.27 -21.30 -12.00
N VAL A 341 -5.51 -21.85 -10.80
CA VAL A 341 -4.42 -22.22 -9.86
C VAL A 341 -3.46 -23.24 -10.47
N ALA A 342 -3.98 -24.29 -11.13
CA ALA A 342 -3.15 -25.29 -11.78
C ALA A 342 -2.29 -24.71 -12.93
N ASP A 343 -2.81 -23.72 -13.68
CA ASP A 343 -2.02 -23.02 -14.69
C ASP A 343 -0.83 -22.30 -14.03
N PHE A 344 -1.01 -21.67 -12.85
CA PHE A 344 0.07 -21.02 -12.10
C PHE A 344 1.07 -21.99 -11.47
N ASN A 345 0.65 -23.15 -10.94
CA ASN A 345 1.58 -24.21 -10.55
C ASN A 345 2.49 -24.61 -11.73
N GLY A 346 1.92 -24.71 -12.92
CA GLY A 346 2.67 -25.01 -14.13
C GLY A 346 3.65 -23.90 -14.54
N ILE A 347 3.25 -22.63 -14.42
CA ILE A 347 4.11 -21.47 -14.69
C ILE A 347 5.28 -21.46 -13.72
N ASP A 348 5.03 -21.62 -12.42
CA ASP A 348 6.10 -21.62 -11.42
C ASP A 348 7.05 -22.80 -11.61
N GLN A 349 6.53 -24.01 -11.85
CA GLN A 349 7.37 -25.17 -12.15
C GLN A 349 8.30 -24.94 -13.35
N ARG A 350 7.86 -24.19 -14.37
CA ARG A 350 8.64 -23.91 -15.58
C ARG A 350 9.64 -22.79 -15.40
N TYR A 351 9.28 -21.73 -14.68
CA TYR A 351 10.03 -20.47 -14.68
C TYR A 351 10.58 -20.07 -13.31
N GLY A 352 10.04 -20.61 -12.21
CA GLY A 352 10.43 -20.29 -10.83
C GLY A 352 10.28 -18.81 -10.50
N VAL A 353 9.24 -18.17 -11.04
CA VAL A 353 9.03 -16.72 -10.93
C VAL A 353 8.10 -16.33 -9.77
N ILE A 354 7.44 -17.29 -9.12
CA ILE A 354 6.45 -16.95 -8.09
C ILE A 354 7.12 -16.93 -6.71
N ASP A 355 7.51 -15.76 -6.24
CA ASP A 355 7.88 -15.54 -4.84
C ASP A 355 6.67 -14.98 -4.08
N THR A 356 6.92 -14.40 -2.92
CA THR A 356 5.94 -13.92 -1.95
C THR A 356 5.05 -12.84 -2.55
N ALA A 357 5.63 -11.90 -3.30
CA ALA A 357 4.88 -10.79 -3.92
C ALA A 357 4.01 -11.28 -5.07
N GLU A 358 4.54 -12.13 -5.95
CA GLU A 358 3.82 -12.70 -7.08
C GLU A 358 2.69 -13.60 -6.61
N ARG A 359 2.91 -14.37 -5.53
CA ARG A 359 1.87 -15.21 -4.91
C ARG A 359 0.70 -14.37 -4.41
N GLU A 360 0.95 -13.24 -3.75
CA GLU A 360 -0.10 -12.30 -3.33
C GLU A 360 -0.87 -11.73 -4.52
N GLN A 361 -0.17 -11.41 -5.62
CA GLN A 361 -0.80 -10.94 -6.85
C GLN A 361 -1.69 -12.01 -7.52
N VAL A 362 -1.26 -13.28 -7.51
CA VAL A 362 -2.07 -14.41 -7.98
C VAL A 362 -3.31 -14.59 -7.12
N TRP A 363 -3.18 -14.47 -5.79
CA TRP A 363 -4.31 -14.53 -4.86
C TRP A 363 -5.32 -13.39 -5.09
N ASP A 364 -4.85 -12.16 -5.28
CA ASP A 364 -5.72 -11.01 -5.57
C ASP A 364 -6.46 -11.17 -6.90
N ALA A 365 -5.77 -11.68 -7.94
CA ALA A 365 -6.40 -12.00 -9.22
C ALA A 365 -7.44 -13.13 -9.07
N TYR A 366 -7.12 -14.18 -8.30
CA TYR A 366 -8.03 -15.28 -8.01
C TYR A 366 -9.32 -14.80 -7.34
N ARG A 367 -9.21 -13.99 -6.27
CA ARG A 367 -10.39 -13.42 -5.61
C ARG A 367 -11.19 -12.52 -6.54
N GLY A 368 -10.51 -11.72 -7.36
CA GLY A 368 -11.15 -10.89 -8.38
C GLY A 368 -11.91 -11.69 -9.44
N LEU A 369 -11.47 -12.92 -9.74
CA LEU A 369 -12.17 -13.86 -10.60
C LEU A 369 -13.34 -14.52 -9.85
N ALA A 370 -13.16 -14.98 -8.62
CA ALA A 370 -14.21 -15.60 -7.81
C ALA A 370 -15.43 -14.68 -7.65
N ALA A 371 -15.20 -13.40 -7.40
CA ALA A 371 -16.26 -12.38 -7.36
C ALA A 371 -17.00 -12.24 -8.70
N ARG A 372 -16.31 -12.35 -9.84
CA ARG A 372 -16.93 -12.33 -11.18
C ARG A 372 -17.71 -13.60 -11.50
N PHE A 373 -17.31 -14.73 -10.93
CA PHE A 373 -18.07 -15.96 -10.97
C PHE A 373 -19.29 -15.96 -10.03
N HIS A 374 -19.50 -14.87 -9.26
CA HIS A 374 -20.55 -14.77 -8.25
C HIS A 374 -20.47 -15.85 -7.17
N VAL A 375 -19.26 -16.32 -6.85
CA VAL A 375 -19.05 -17.24 -5.73
C VAL A 375 -19.34 -16.47 -4.43
N PRO A 376 -20.25 -16.96 -3.57
CA PRO A 376 -20.52 -16.33 -2.28
C PRO A 376 -19.26 -16.28 -1.41
N VAL A 377 -19.11 -15.22 -0.61
CA VAL A 377 -17.92 -15.03 0.26
C VAL A 377 -17.85 -16.11 1.34
N ASP A 378 -18.99 -16.69 1.69
CA ASP A 378 -19.16 -17.81 2.62
C ASP A 378 -18.85 -19.19 2.01
N GLU A 379 -18.63 -19.31 0.70
CA GLU A 379 -18.30 -20.58 0.03
C GLU A 379 -16.78 -20.84 -0.12
N GLU A 380 -16.00 -20.48 0.91
CA GLU A 380 -14.55 -20.76 1.05
C GLU A 380 -13.70 -20.77 -0.25
N PRO A 381 -13.71 -19.69 -1.09
CA PRO A 381 -12.81 -19.62 -2.24
C PRO A 381 -11.32 -19.73 -1.86
N SER A 382 -10.98 -19.42 -0.61
CA SER A 382 -9.67 -19.64 -0.01
C SER A 382 -9.27 -21.12 0.04
N GLU A 383 -10.18 -22.02 0.43
CA GLU A 383 -9.88 -23.45 0.47
C GLU A 383 -9.57 -23.98 -0.92
N TRP A 384 -10.36 -23.61 -1.93
CA TRP A 384 -10.13 -24.03 -3.31
C TRP A 384 -8.77 -23.58 -3.85
N PHE A 385 -8.32 -22.40 -3.41
CA PHE A 385 -7.02 -21.86 -3.76
C PHE A 385 -5.89 -22.60 -3.04
N ASP A 386 -5.98 -22.73 -1.71
CA ASP A 386 -4.93 -23.33 -0.89
C ASP A 386 -4.80 -24.84 -1.10
N ASP A 387 -5.89 -25.57 -1.32
CA ASP A 387 -5.89 -27.01 -1.63
C ASP A 387 -5.14 -27.32 -2.93
N GLY A 388 -5.21 -26.41 -3.90
CA GLY A 388 -4.70 -26.63 -5.25
C GLY A 388 -3.31 -26.02 -5.50
N ARG A 389 -2.82 -25.15 -4.62
CA ARG A 389 -1.62 -24.35 -4.84
C ARG A 389 -0.35 -25.08 -4.40
N GLU A 390 0.65 -25.10 -5.28
CA GLU A 390 1.97 -25.69 -5.03
C GLU A 390 3.11 -24.64 -4.99
N PHE A 391 2.83 -23.40 -5.41
CA PHE A 391 3.76 -22.27 -5.48
C PHE A 391 3.74 -21.35 -4.26
#